data_AF-A0A377CG87-F1
#
_entry.id   AF-A0A377CG87-F1
#
_cell.length_a   1.000
_cell.length_b   1.000
_cell.length_c   1.000
_cell.angle_alpha   90.00
_cell.angle_beta   90.00
_cell.angle_gamma   90.00
#
_symmetry.space_group_name_H-M   'P 1'
#
loop_
_entity.id
_entity.type
_entity.pdbx_description
1 polymer ?
#
loop_
_entity_poly.entity_id
_entity_poly.type
_entity_poly.pdbx_seq_one_letter_code
_entity_poly.pdbx_strand_id
1 'polypeptide(L)'
;MLFFVMRAMGELLLSNLEYKSFSDFASDLLGPWAGYFTGWTYWFCWVVTGMADVVAITAYAQFWFPDLSDWVASLAVIVLLLTLNLATVKMFGEMEFWFAMIKSSPLCR
;
A
#
# COMPACT_ATOMS: atom_id res chain seq x y z
N MET A 1 -19.91 -15.43 1.31
CA MET A 1 -20.02 -14.47 0.19
C MET A 1 -18.64 -13.97 -0.26
N LEU A 2 -17.83 -13.39 0.63
CA LEU A 2 -16.47 -12.90 0.29
C LEU A 2 -15.54 -13.94 -0.36
N PHE A 3 -15.59 -15.21 0.09
CA PHE A 3 -14.79 -16.29 -0.51
C PHE A 3 -15.08 -16.51 -1.99
N PHE A 4 -16.36 -16.50 -2.39
CA PHE A 4 -16.74 -16.67 -3.80
C PHE A 4 -16.30 -15.49 -4.66
N VAL A 5 -16.39 -14.28 -4.12
CA VAL A 5 -15.94 -13.05 -4.79
C VAL A 5 -14.42 -13.12 -5.03
N MET A 6 -13.63 -13.40 -4.00
CA MET A 6 -12.16 -13.54 -4.12
C MET A 6 -11.76 -14.66 -5.09
N ARG A 7 -12.49 -15.79 -5.08
CA ARG A 7 -12.20 -16.90 -6.00
C ARG A 7 -12.51 -16.55 -7.46
N ALA A 8 -13.66 -15.95 -7.74
CA ALA A 8 -14.01 -15.49 -9.09
C ALA A 8 -13.02 -14.43 -9.62
N MET A 9 -12.58 -13.52 -8.75
CA MET A 9 -11.57 -12.52 -9.10
C MET A 9 -10.20 -13.16 -9.41
N GLY A 10 -9.80 -14.18 -8.65
CA GLY A 10 -8.56 -14.92 -8.91
C GLY A 10 -8.57 -15.66 -10.26
N GLU A 11 -9.68 -16.29 -10.61
CA GLU A 11 -9.86 -16.95 -11.92
C GLU A 11 -9.83 -15.93 -13.07
N LEU A 12 -10.37 -14.72 -12.87
CA LEU A 12 -10.31 -13.60 -13.83
C LEU A 12 -8.88 -13.05 -14.04
N LEU A 13 -8.07 -12.99 -13.00
CA LEU A 13 -6.66 -12.58 -13.11
C LEU A 13 -5.80 -13.65 -13.82
N LEU A 14 -6.14 -14.92 -13.65
CA LEU A 14 -5.46 -16.04 -14.31
C LEU A 14 -5.84 -16.19 -15.79
N SER A 15 -7.05 -15.77 -16.18
CA SER A 15 -7.49 -15.86 -17.57
C SER A 15 -6.82 -14.84 -18.49
N ASN A 16 -6.36 -13.70 -17.95
CA ASN A 16 -5.65 -12.69 -18.72
C ASN A 16 -4.56 -12.00 -17.87
N LEU A 17 -3.31 -12.45 -18.06
CA LEU A 17 -2.12 -11.97 -17.34
C LEU A 17 -1.71 -10.53 -17.70
N GLU A 18 -2.38 -9.89 -18.66
CA GLU A 18 -2.15 -8.49 -18.99
C GLU A 18 -2.69 -7.54 -17.90
N TYR A 19 -3.68 -7.98 -17.11
CA TYR A 19 -4.22 -7.20 -16.01
C TYR A 19 -3.25 -7.17 -14.83
N LYS A 20 -2.67 -5.99 -14.59
CA LYS A 20 -1.71 -5.77 -13.48
C LYS A 20 -2.36 -5.26 -12.21
N SER A 21 -3.59 -4.76 -12.31
CA SER A 21 -4.32 -4.17 -11.17
C SER A 21 -5.82 -4.43 -11.27
N PHE A 22 -6.49 -4.44 -10.11
CA PHE A 22 -7.95 -4.56 -10.04
C PHE A 22 -8.68 -3.48 -10.85
N SER A 23 -8.07 -2.30 -10.95
CA SER A 23 -8.60 -1.19 -11.75
C SER A 23 -8.54 -1.46 -13.26
N ASP A 24 -7.56 -2.23 -13.76
CA ASP A 24 -7.38 -2.49 -15.19
C ASP A 24 -8.49 -3.39 -15.74
N PHE A 25 -8.76 -4.53 -15.09
CA PHE A 25 -9.86 -5.38 -15.54
C PHE A 25 -11.22 -4.74 -15.26
N ALA A 26 -11.36 -3.91 -14.21
CA ALA A 26 -12.58 -3.16 -14.00
C ALA A 26 -12.83 -2.17 -15.14
N SER A 27 -11.78 -1.50 -15.65
CA SER A 27 -11.92 -0.65 -16.85
C SER A 27 -12.23 -1.44 -18.12
N ASP A 28 -11.67 -2.63 -18.28
CA ASP A 28 -11.82 -3.40 -19.52
C ASP A 28 -13.16 -4.17 -19.57
N LEU A 29 -13.61 -4.71 -18.42
CA LEU A 29 -14.83 -5.53 -18.34
C LEU A 29 -16.11 -4.69 -18.14
N LEU A 30 -16.03 -3.59 -17.39
CA LEU A 30 -17.18 -2.74 -17.02
C LEU A 30 -17.13 -1.35 -17.69
N GLY A 31 -16.04 -1.03 -18.37
CA GLY A 31 -15.82 0.24 -19.06
C GLY A 31 -14.93 1.23 -18.29
N PRO A 32 -14.36 2.24 -18.98
CA PRO A 32 -13.33 3.12 -18.43
C PRO A 32 -13.76 3.91 -17.18
N TRP A 33 -15.06 4.15 -17.01
CA TRP A 33 -15.62 4.79 -15.81
C TRP A 33 -15.47 3.94 -14.55
N ALA A 34 -15.57 2.61 -14.67
CA ALA A 34 -15.41 1.71 -13.53
C ALA A 34 -13.95 1.63 -13.06
N GLY A 35 -12.99 1.69 -13.99
CA GLY A 35 -11.57 1.83 -13.65
C GLY A 35 -11.29 3.13 -12.88
N TYR A 36 -11.83 4.25 -13.36
CA TYR A 36 -11.68 5.53 -12.66
C TYR A 36 -12.26 5.47 -11.23
N PHE A 37 -13.48 4.97 -11.06
CA PHE A 37 -14.10 4.88 -9.74
C PHE A 37 -13.36 3.94 -8.77
N THR A 38 -12.90 2.78 -9.26
CA THR A 38 -12.14 1.82 -8.45
C THR A 38 -10.78 2.37 -8.05
N GLY A 39 -10.07 3.05 -8.96
CA GLY A 39 -8.81 3.74 -8.64
C GLY A 39 -8.99 4.83 -7.56
N TRP A 40 -10.01 5.68 -7.69
CA TRP A 40 -10.31 6.71 -6.69
C TRP A 40 -10.74 6.13 -5.34
N THR A 41 -11.56 5.08 -5.35
CA THR A 41 -11.99 4.41 -4.12
C THR A 41 -10.79 3.78 -3.40
N TYR A 42 -9.86 3.18 -4.15
CA TYR A 42 -8.64 2.62 -3.60
C TYR A 42 -7.76 3.71 -2.96
N TRP A 43 -7.54 4.82 -3.67
CA TRP A 43 -6.78 5.95 -3.13
C TRP A 43 -7.44 6.53 -1.87
N PHE A 44 -8.76 6.71 -1.89
CA PHE A 44 -9.50 7.22 -0.73
C PHE A 44 -9.44 6.26 0.46
N CYS A 45 -9.54 4.95 0.22
CA CYS A 45 -9.38 3.92 1.24
C CYS A 45 -8.02 4.07 1.94
N TRP A 46 -6.93 4.21 1.17
CA TRP A 46 -5.60 4.43 1.74
C TRP A 46 -5.49 5.72 2.55
N VAL A 47 -6.08 6.82 2.07
CA VAL A 47 -6.09 8.09 2.81
C VAL A 47 -6.85 7.96 4.14
N VAL A 48 -8.01 7.29 4.13
CA VAL A 48 -8.82 7.05 5.34
C VAL A 48 -8.08 6.13 6.31
N THR A 49 -7.48 5.04 5.84
CA THR A 49 -6.68 4.13 6.66
C THR A 49 -5.51 4.88 7.31
N GLY A 50 -4.78 5.69 6.55
CA GLY A 50 -3.67 6.49 7.09
C GLY A 50 -4.11 7.46 8.19
N MET A 51 -5.27 8.13 8.02
CA MET A 51 -5.84 8.98 9.07
C MET A 51 -6.26 8.16 10.30
N ALA A 52 -6.90 7.00 10.10
CA ALA A 52 -7.33 6.14 11.18
C ALA A 52 -6.14 5.63 12.02
N ASP A 53 -5.04 5.25 11.38
CA ASP A 53 -3.83 4.80 12.06
C ASP A 53 -3.20 5.93 12.92
N VAL A 54 -3.12 7.16 12.38
CA VAL A 54 -2.60 8.32 13.14
C VAL A 54 -3.46 8.61 14.36
N VAL A 55 -4.79 8.59 14.21
CA VAL A 55 -5.72 8.81 15.32
C VAL A 55 -5.61 7.70 16.37
N ALA A 56 -5.52 6.44 15.95
CA ALA A 56 -5.39 5.31 16.87
C ALA A 56 -4.11 5.41 17.70
N ILE A 57 -2.96 5.68 17.07
CA ILE A 57 -1.68 5.77 17.77
C ILE A 57 -1.64 6.99 18.70
N THR A 58 -2.22 8.13 18.28
CA THR A 58 -2.31 9.33 19.13
C THR A 58 -3.17 9.07 20.37
N ALA A 59 -4.30 8.38 20.20
CA ALA A 59 -5.16 7.97 21.32
C ALA A 59 -4.42 7.01 22.29
N TYR A 60 -3.65 6.06 21.76
CA TYR A 60 -2.82 5.19 22.59
C TYR A 60 -1.70 5.96 23.31
N ALA A 61 -1.07 6.92 22.66
CA ALA A 61 -0.02 7.74 23.27
C ALA A 61 -0.57 8.55 24.45
N GLN A 62 -1.77 9.12 24.33
CA GLN A 62 -2.45 9.82 25.43
C GLN A 62 -2.87 8.90 26.57
N PHE A 63 -3.24 7.64 26.27
CA PHE A 63 -3.55 6.66 27.30
C PHE A 63 -2.35 6.35 28.20
N TRP A 64 -1.14 6.25 27.62
CA TRP A 64 0.09 5.97 28.38
C TRP A 64 0.70 7.23 29.00
N PHE A 65 0.57 8.39 28.34
CA PHE A 65 1.11 9.67 28.79
C PHE A 65 0.02 10.76 28.76
N PRO A 66 -0.76 10.92 29.84
CA PRO A 66 -1.87 11.86 29.88
C PRO A 66 -1.45 13.34 29.86
N ASP A 67 -0.20 13.66 30.23
CA ASP A 67 0.34 15.03 30.18
C ASP A 67 0.89 15.43 28.80
N LEU A 68 0.93 14.50 27.85
CA LEU A 68 1.49 14.75 26.52
C LEU A 68 0.45 15.47 25.64
N SER A 69 0.83 16.64 25.14
CA SER A 69 -0.03 17.45 24.27
C SER A 69 -0.29 16.74 22.94
N ASP A 70 -1.55 16.75 22.51
CA ASP A 70 -2.06 16.05 21.33
C ASP A 70 -1.26 16.35 20.04
N TRP A 71 -0.82 17.60 19.86
CA TRP A 71 -0.04 18.02 18.70
C TRP A 71 1.36 17.41 18.68
N VAL A 72 2.00 17.21 19.84
CA VAL A 72 3.35 16.62 19.94
C VAL A 72 3.29 15.13 19.62
N ALA A 73 2.30 14.44 20.19
CA ALA A 73 2.08 13.02 19.95
C ALA A 73 1.78 12.76 18.47
N SER A 74 0.87 13.53 17.88
CA SER A 74 0.52 13.42 16.45
C SER A 74 1.73 13.64 15.54
N LEU A 75 2.56 14.66 15.82
CA LEU A 75 3.72 15.00 15.00
C LEU A 75 4.81 13.92 15.12
N ALA A 76 5.04 13.38 16.33
CA ALA A 76 5.97 12.27 16.55
C ALA A 76 5.54 11.00 15.79
N VAL A 77 4.25 10.67 15.79
CA VAL A 77 3.69 9.52 15.07
C VAL A 77 3.85 9.68 13.56
N ILE A 78 3.57 10.87 13.02
CA ILE A 78 3.75 11.17 11.59
C ILE A 78 5.22 11.01 11.19
N VAL A 79 6.15 11.57 11.99
CA VAL A 79 7.59 11.45 11.73
C VAL A 79 8.04 9.99 11.80
N LEU A 80 7.56 9.22 12.78
CA LEU A 80 7.87 7.80 12.90
C LEU A 80 7.37 7.01 11.68
N LEU A 81 6.11 7.20 11.30
CA LEU A 81 5.50 6.55 10.13
C LEU A 81 6.22 6.92 8.82
N LEU A 82 6.60 8.19 8.66
CA LEU A 82 7.37 8.65 7.51
C LEU A 82 8.75 7.98 7.47
N THR A 83 9.42 7.88 8.61
CA THR A 83 10.75 7.26 8.72
C THR A 83 10.68 5.77 8.38
N LEU A 84 9.66 5.06 8.88
CA LEU A 84 9.42 3.65 8.57
C LEU A 84 9.09 3.43 7.09
N ASN A 85 8.28 4.31 6.48
CA ASN A 85 7.98 4.24 5.05
C ASN A 85 9.23 4.46 4.21
N LEU A 86 10.05 5.47 4.52
CA LEU A 86 11.31 5.74 3.82
C LEU A 86 12.32 4.61 4.00
N ALA A 87 12.41 4.02 5.20
CA ALA A 87 13.27 2.86 5.44
C ALA A 87 12.84 1.65 4.59
N THR A 88 11.54 1.41 4.47
CA THR A 88 11.00 0.34 3.63
C THR A 88 11.32 0.56 2.15
N VAL A 89 11.15 1.78 1.64
CA VAL A 89 11.50 2.13 0.25
C VAL A 89 13.01 2.00 0.00
N LYS A 90 13.84 2.41 0.96
CA LYS A 90 15.29 2.26 0.87
C LYS A 90 15.70 0.78 0.86
N MET A 91 15.11 -0.04 1.72
CA MET A 91 15.33 -1.49 1.74
C MET A 91 14.91 -2.14 0.42
N PHE A 92 13.79 -1.72 -0.16
CA PHE A 92 13.31 -2.23 -1.45
C PHE A 92 14.26 -1.85 -2.60
N GLY A 93 14.70 -0.60 -2.66
CA GLY A 93 15.66 -0.13 -3.67
C GLY A 93 17.05 -0.77 -3.53
N GLU A 94 17.50 -1.04 -2.29
CA GLU A 94 18.74 -1.78 -2.05
C GLU A 94 18.61 -3.24 -2.53
N MET A 95 17.48 -3.92 -2.29
CA MET A 95 17.25 -5.27 -2.82
C MET A 95 17.28 -5.32 -4.35
N GLU A 96 16.67 -4.35 -5.04
CA GLU A 96 16.74 -4.25 -6.51
C GLU A 96 18.18 -4.05 -7.00
N PHE A 97 19.00 -3.28 -6.27
CA PHE A 97 20.42 -3.10 -6.58
C PHE A 97 21.22 -4.40 -6.42
N TRP A 98 21.00 -5.16 -5.33
CA TRP A 98 21.64 -6.46 -5.14
C TRP A 98 21.23 -7.46 -6.23
N PHE A 99 19.96 -7.49 -6.64
CA PHE A 99 19.50 -8.36 -7.73
C PHE A 99 20.06 -7.95 -9.09
N ALA A 100 20.18 -6.64 -9.37
CA ALA A 100 20.82 -6.14 -10.58
C ALA A 100 22.32 -6.49 -10.62
N MET A 101 23.01 -6.38 -9.47
CA MET A 101 24.43 -6.74 -9.36
C MET A 101 24.66 -8.23 -9.63
N ILE A 102 23.87 -9.12 -9.03
CA ILE A 102 23.93 -10.56 -9.29
C ILE A 102 23.68 -10.86 -10.77
N LYS A 103 22.70 -10.19 -11.40
CA LYS A 103 22.38 -10.34 -12.83
C LYS A 103 23.48 -9.84 -13.76
N SER A 104 24.25 -8.83 -13.34
CA SER A 104 25.39 -8.28 -14.09
C SER A 104 26.72 -8.99 -13.84
N SER A 105 26.76 -9.99 -12.96
CA SER A 105 27.99 -10.73 -12.69
C SER A 105 28.43 -11.53 -13.93
N PRO A 106 29.75 -11.66 -14.21
CA PRO A 106 30.26 -12.18 -15.48
C PRO A 106 30.02 -13.68 -15.71
N LEU A 107 29.30 -14.36 -14.80
CA LEU A 107 28.98 -15.79 -14.87
C LEU A 107 27.78 -16.08 -15.79
N CYS A 108 27.39 -15.12 -16.63
CA CYS A 108 26.49 -15.30 -17.76
C CYS A 108 27.25 -14.96 -19.07
N ARG A 109 28.39 -15.60 -19.26
CA ARG A 109 28.92 -15.94 -20.59
C ARG A 109 29.06 -17.46 -20.66
#